data_AF-A0A162M4U2-F1
#
_entry.id   AF-A0A162M4U2-F1
#
_cell.length_a   1.000
_cell.length_b   1.000
_cell.length_c   1.000
_cell.angle_alpha   90.00
_cell.angle_beta   90.00
_cell.angle_gamma   90.00
#
_symmetry.space_group_name_H-M   'P 1'
#
loop_
_entity.id
_entity.type
_entity.pdbx_description
1 polymer ?
#
loop_
_entity_poly.entity_id
_entity_poly.type
_entity_poly.pdbx_seq_one_letter_code
_entity_poly.pdbx_strand_id
1 'polypeptide(L)' 'MMLESLKEGDDVITIGGIYGRILNIKDDVITLEVGDKLKIKVTRSAIGTVLKKSDKADNKDKT' A
#
# COMPACT_ATOMS: atom_id res chain seq x y z
N MET A 1 7.19 -9.79 13.51
CA MET A 1 7.20 -8.51 12.78
C MET A 1 7.00 -8.83 11.31
N MET A 2 5.74 -8.82 10.86
CA MET A 2 5.43 -9.16 9.47
C MET A 2 5.82 -7.97 8.60
N LEU A 3 6.89 -8.12 7.83
CA LEU A 3 7.04 -7.35 6.60
C LEU A 3 5.94 -7.84 5.67
N GLU A 4 4.80 -7.14 5.65
CA GLU A 4 3.79 -7.38 4.65
C GLU A 4 4.43 -7.15 3.28
N SER A 5 4.49 -8.20 2.47
CA SER A 5 4.94 -8.10 1.08
C SER A 5 3.98 -7.19 0.31
N LEU A 6 4.36 -5.92 0.18
CA LEU A 6 3.68 -4.93 -0.65
C LEU A 6 3.72 -5.37 -2.12
N LYS A 7 2.60 -5.20 -2.81
CA LYS A 7 2.49 -5.44 -4.25
C LYS A 7 1.65 -4.38 -4.94
N GLU A 8 1.76 -4.34 -6.26
CA GLU A 8 0.93 -3.49 -7.11
C GLU A 8 -0.55 -3.86 -6.97
N GLY A 9 -1.40 -2.85 -6.87
CA GLY A 9 -2.83 -3.01 -6.62
C GLY A 9 -3.22 -3.11 -5.15
N ASP A 10 -2.28 -3.09 -4.20
CA ASP A 10 -2.62 -3.02 -2.78
C ASP A 10 -3.10 -1.62 -2.40
N ASP A 11 -4.15 -1.57 -1.57
CA ASP A 11 -4.59 -0.34 -0.92
C ASP A 11 -3.84 -0.22 0.41
N VAL A 12 -3.20 0.93 0.66
CA VAL A 12 -2.31 1.15 1.80
C VAL A 12 -2.55 2.50 2.47
N ILE A 13 -2.14 2.59 3.73
CA ILE A 13 -2.04 3.84 4.49
C ILE A 13 -0.56 4.10 4.78
N THR A 14 -0.09 5.28 4.39
CA THR A 14 1.26 5.74 4.75
C THR A 14 1.32 6.17 6.21
N ILE A 15 2.53 6.25 6.79
CA ILE A 15 2.73 6.67 8.19
C ILE A 15 2.11 8.05 8.48
N GLY A 16 2.02 8.92 7.48
CA GLY A 16 1.37 10.24 7.59
C GLY A 16 -0.16 10.22 7.52
N GLY A 17 -0.81 9.05 7.46
CA GLY A 17 -2.26 8.92 7.37
C GLY A 17 -2.81 9.10 5.94
N ILE A 18 -1.95 9.09 4.92
CA ILE A 18 -2.39 9.20 3.52
C ILE A 18 -2.86 7.84 3.03
N TYR A 19 -4.09 7.78 2.54
CA TYR A 19 -4.65 6.62 1.85
C TYR A 19 -4.24 6.64 0.38
N GLY A 20 -3.77 5.52 -0.13
CA GLY A 20 -3.47 5.41 -1.55
C GLY A 20 -3.35 3.97 -2.03
N ARG A 21 -3.37 3.80 -3.35
CA ARG A 21 -3.17 2.51 -4.01
C ARG A 21 -1.78 2.42 -4.60
N ILE A 22 -1.11 1.30 -4.41
CA ILE A 22 0.19 1.03 -5.05
C ILE A 22 -0.03 0.83 -6.55
N LEU A 23 0.54 1.73 -7.34
CA LEU A 23 0.57 1.60 -8.80
C LEU A 23 1.83 0.88 -9.29
N ASN A 24 2.96 1.12 -8.64
CA ASN A 24 4.23 0.54 -9.04
C ASN A 24 5.20 0.50 -7.85
N ILE A 25 6.02 -0.55 -7.79
CA ILE A 25 7.12 -0.67 -6.83
C ILE A 25 8.43 -0.79 -7.60
N LYS A 26 9.34 0.16 -7.40
CA LYS A 26 10.68 0.14 -7.98
C LYS A 26 11.72 0.37 -6.90
N ASP A 27 12.53 -0.66 -6.64
CA ASP A 27 13.55 -0.65 -5.60
C ASP A 27 12.92 -0.26 -4.24
N ASP A 28 13.37 0.86 -3.65
CA ASP A 28 12.83 1.43 -2.41
C ASP A 28 11.79 2.53 -2.62
N VAL A 29 11.39 2.79 -3.87
CA VAL A 29 10.42 3.83 -4.23
C VAL A 29 9.11 3.21 -4.69
N ILE A 30 8.03 3.60 -4.04
CA ILE A 30 6.66 3.17 -4.33
C ILE A 30 5.91 4.34 -4.94
N THR A 31 5.24 4.10 -6.07
CA THR A 31 4.31 5.06 -6.67
C THR A 31 2.91 4.76 -6.14
N LEU A 32 2.34 5.72 -5.41
CA LEU A 32 0.98 5.66 -4.90
C LEU A 32 0.05 6.58 -5.70
N GLU A 33 -1.17 6.13 -5.91
CA GLU A 33 -2.29 6.96 -6.35
C GLU A 33 -3.13 7.36 -5.15
N VAL A 34 -3.34 8.66 -4.95
CA VAL A 34 -4.00 9.24 -3.75
C VAL A 34 -5.33 9.92 -4.10
N GLY A 35 -5.67 10.00 -5.39
CA GLY A 35 -6.89 10.62 -5.89
C GLY A 35 -6.85 10.75 -7.41
N ASP A 36 -7.89 11.37 -8.00
CA ASP A 36 -8.04 11.48 -9.45
C ASP A 36 -6.81 12.15 -10.09
N LYS A 37 -6.01 11.34 -10.77
CA LYS A 37 -4.77 11.69 -11.48
C LYS A 37 -3.61 12.17 -10.58
N LEU A 38 -3.70 12.03 -9.26
CA LEU A 38 -2.60 12.36 -8.35
C LEU A 38 -1.75 11.14 -8.04
N LYS A 39 -0.51 11.16 -8.51
CA LYS A 39 0.50 10.13 -8.25
C LYS A 39 1.63 10.74 -7.44
N ILE A 40 1.96 10.10 -6.33
CA ILE A 40 3.08 10.49 -5.47
C ILE A 40 4.09 9.36 -5.39
N LYS A 41 5.35 9.70 -5.17
CA LYS A 41 6.42 8.74 -4.91
C LYS A 41 6.76 8.81 -3.44
N VAL A 42 6.72 7.67 -2.78
CA VAL A 42 7.06 7.52 -1.37
C VAL A 42 8.12 6.44 -1.23
N THR A 43 8.87 6.47 -0.13
CA THR A 43 9.76 5.36 0.19
C THR A 43 8.96 4.17 0.68
N ARG A 44 9.49 2.96 0.47
CA ARG A 44 8.91 1.73 1.01
C ARG A 44 8.71 1.81 2.53
N SER A 45 9.66 2.45 3.22
CA SER A 45 9.61 2.69 4.66
C SER A 45 8.48 3.62 5.10
N ALA A 46 7.88 4.40 4.19
CA ALA A 46 6.78 5.29 4.51
C ALA A 46 5.41 4.59 4.52
N ILE A 47 5.33 3.31 4.13
CA ILE A 47 4.09 2.53 4.18
C ILE A 47 3.89 1.99 5.60
N GLY A 48 2.77 2.36 6.23
CA GLY A 48 2.48 1.99 7.61
C GLY A 48 1.54 0.80 7.74
N THR A 49 0.50 0.73 6.90
CA THR A 49 -0.53 -0.34 7.00
C THR A 49 -1.03 -0.72 5.61
N VAL A 50 -1.18 -2.02 5.36
CA VAL A 50 -1.85 -2.52 4.16
C VAL A 50 -3.32 -2.80 4.48
N LEU A 51 -4.24 -2.11 3.79
CA LEU A 51 -5.68 -2.25 3.99
C LEU A 51 -6.26 -3.43 3.22
N LYS A 52 -5.79 -3.61 1.98
CA LYS A 52 -6.30 -4.65 1.09
C LYS A 52 -5.16 -5.22 0.30
N LYS A 53 -4.84 -6.48 0.59
CA LYS A 53 -3.88 -7.26 -0.15
C LYS A 53 -4.58 -7.89 -1.35
N SER A 54 -4.14 -7.58 -2.56
CA SER A 54 -4.72 -8.12 -3.80
C SER A 54 -4.31 -9.59 -4.04
N ASP A 55 -4.56 -10.50 -3.10
CA ASP A 55 -4.46 -11.95 -3.30
C ASP A 55 -5.86 -12.52 -3.29
N LYS A 56 -6.22 -13.30 -4.32
CA LYS A 56 -7.39 -14.18 -4.27
C LYS A 56 -7.19 -15.19 -3.12
N ALA A 57 -7.77 -14.92 -1.95
CA ALA A 57 -8.32 -15.87 -0.98
C ALA A 57 -8.60 -15.16 0.36
N ASP A 58 -9.80 -15.39 0.89
CA ASP A 58 -10.34 -15.05 2.21
C ASP A 58 -9.36 -15.13 3.41
N ASN A 59 -9.53 -14.24 4.40
CA ASN A 59 -10.13 -14.63 5.69
C ASN A 59 -10.43 -13.41 6.60
N LYS A 60 -11.56 -13.50 7.32
CA LYS A 60 -12.01 -12.60 8.41
C LYS A 60 -11.09 -12.68 9.63
N ASP A 61 -10.98 -11.57 10.34
CA ASP A 61 -10.97 -11.46 11.83
C ASP A 61 -11.06 -9.95 12.11
N LYS A 62 -12.08 -9.29 12.66
CA LYS A 62 -13.18 -9.57 13.61
C LYS A 62 -12.73 -10.09 14.99
N THR A 63 -12.17 -9.18 15.78
CA THR A 63 -12.44 -9.09 17.22
C THR A 63 -12.73 -7.65 17.59
#